data_AF-A0A5D0CUE7-F1
#
_entry.id   AF-A0A5D0CUE7-F1
#
_cell.length_a   1.000
_cell.length_b   1.000
_cell.length_c   1.000
_cell.angle_alpha   90.00
_cell.angle_beta   90.00
_cell.angle_gamma   90.00
#
_symmetry.space_group_name_H-M   'P 1'
#
loop_
_entity.id
_entity.type
_entity.pdbx_description
1 polymer ?
#
loop_
_entity_poly.entity_id
_entity_poly.type
_entity_poly.pdbx_seq_one_letter_code
_entity_poly.pdbx_strand_id
1 'polypeptide(L)' 'MPLLVKKYGYPCFEKVRQQVEKQYQDMPEAFKGHFTFDEDGKAVQLRLPSETKKMIDRFFASQYGR' A
#
# COMPACT_ATOMS: atom_id res chain seq x y z
N MET A 1 -2.70 7.73 4.98
CA MET A 1 -2.91 9.20 5.08
C MET A 1 -3.18 9.75 6.52
N PRO A 2 -2.55 9.26 7.62
CA PRO A 2 -2.78 9.84 8.95
C PRO A 2 -2.43 11.32 9.08
N LEU A 3 -1.36 11.76 8.39
CA LEU A 3 -0.87 13.13 8.46
C LEU A 3 -1.87 14.16 7.94
N LEU A 4 -2.61 13.84 6.87
CA LEU A 4 -3.61 14.76 6.32
C LEU A 4 -4.82 14.91 7.26
N VAL A 5 -5.25 13.82 7.88
CA VAL A 5 -6.29 13.85 8.93
C VAL A 5 -5.81 14.70 10.12
N LYS A 6 -4.59 14.44 10.62
CA LYS A 6 -4.00 15.17 11.75
C LYS A 6 -3.81 16.67 11.47
N LYS A 7 -3.38 17.04 10.26
CA LYS A 7 -3.04 18.42 9.92
C LYS A 7 -4.26 19.30 9.62
N TYR A 8 -5.28 18.74 8.96
CA TYR A 8 -6.39 19.53 8.40
C TYR A 8 -7.75 19.23 9.02
N GLY A 9 -7.93 18.05 9.64
CA GLY A 9 -9.19 17.70 10.33
C GLY A 9 -10.43 17.59 9.44
N TYR A 10 -10.29 17.58 8.11
CA TYR A 10 -11.45 17.48 7.23
C TYR A 10 -12.08 16.08 7.26
N PRO A 11 -13.41 15.96 7.48
CA PRO A 11 -14.10 14.65 7.53
C PRO A 11 -13.94 13.81 6.25
N CYS A 12 -13.75 14.46 5.09
CA CYS A 12 -13.50 13.76 3.84
C CYS A 12 -12.21 12.94 3.88
N PHE A 13 -11.18 13.36 4.62
CA PHE A 13 -9.94 12.62 4.74
C PHE A 13 -10.09 11.34 5.56
N GLU A 14 -10.96 11.33 6.57
CA GLU A 14 -11.28 10.10 7.31
C GLU A 14 -11.99 9.08 6.42
N LYS A 15 -12.99 9.54 5.65
CA LYS A 15 -13.71 8.68 4.69
C LYS A 15 -12.78 8.09 3.64
N VAL A 16 -11.94 8.93 3.03
CA VAL A 16 -10.93 8.47 2.05
C VAL A 16 -9.96 7.49 2.71
N ARG A 17 -9.50 7.77 3.94
CA ARG A 17 -8.58 6.88 4.68
C ARG A 17 -9.20 5.49 4.89
N GLN A 18 -10.46 5.42 5.32
CA GLN A 18 -11.16 4.14 5.51
C GLN A 18 -11.29 3.37 4.20
N GLN A 19 -11.63 4.06 3.10
CA GLN A 19 -11.74 3.44 1.80
C GLN A 19 -10.40 2.85 1.31
N VAL A 20 -9.31 3.63 1.37
CA VAL A 20 -8.00 3.14 0.90
C VAL A 20 -7.45 2.03 1.79
N GLU A 21 -7.74 2.07 3.10
CA GLU A 21 -7.38 0.98 4.00
C GLU A 21 -8.10 -0.32 3.60
N LYS A 22 -9.41 -0.25 3.34
CA LYS A 22 -10.19 -1.40 2.87
C LYS A 22 -9.61 -1.95 1.56
N GLN A 23 -9.38 -1.07 0.58
CA GLN A 23 -8.79 -1.47 -0.71
C GLN A 23 -7.43 -2.13 -0.51
N TYR A 24 -6.59 -1.62 0.39
CA TYR A 24 -5.29 -2.20 0.69
C TYR A 24 -5.41 -3.58 1.34
N GLN A 25 -6.36 -3.80 2.25
CA GLN A 25 -6.60 -5.13 2.83
C GLN A 25 -7.14 -6.13 1.79
N ASP A 26 -7.94 -5.66 0.84
CA ASP A 26 -8.51 -6.48 -0.25
C ASP A 26 -7.50 -6.80 -1.37
N MET A 27 -6.37 -6.09 -1.45
CA MET A 27 -5.32 -6.39 -2.43
C MET A 27 -4.70 -7.77 -2.20
N PRO A 28 -4.15 -8.43 -3.24
CA PRO A 28 -3.32 -9.61 -3.05
C PRO A 28 -2.03 -9.28 -2.29
N GLU A 29 -1.54 -10.22 -1.48
CA GLU A 29 -0.31 -10.05 -0.70
C GLU A 29 0.93 -9.69 -1.54
N ALA A 30 0.95 -10.11 -2.80
CA ALA A 30 2.01 -9.74 -3.74
C ALA A 30 2.15 -8.23 -3.96
N PHE A 31 1.12 -7.43 -3.68
CA PHE A 31 1.10 -5.97 -3.86
C PHE A 31 1.20 -5.20 -2.54
N LYS A 32 1.20 -5.88 -1.38
CA LYS A 32 1.26 -5.26 -0.05
C LYS A 32 2.68 -5.21 0.49
N GLY A 33 2.96 -4.21 1.32
CA GLY A 33 4.15 -4.19 2.18
C GLY A 33 5.46 -3.86 1.47
N HIS A 34 5.39 -3.13 0.34
CA HIS A 34 6.58 -2.72 -0.41
C HIS A 34 7.11 -1.36 0.06
N PHE A 35 6.21 -0.48 0.49
CA PHE A 35 6.51 0.86 0.99
C PHE A 35 5.66 1.16 2.23
N THR A 36 6.18 2.02 3.08
CA THR A 36 5.45 2.68 4.17
C THR A 36 5.81 4.16 4.21
N PHE A 37 5.16 4.91 5.09
CA PHE A 37 5.54 6.29 5.41
C PHE A 37 5.95 6.36 6.87
N ASP A 38 7.03 7.08 7.16
CA ASP A 38 7.43 7.40 8.52
C ASP A 38 6.56 8.51 9.15
N GLU A 39 6.89 8.90 10.37
CA GLU A 39 6.14 9.92 11.13
C GLU A 39 6.21 11.32 10.49
N ASP A 40 7.25 11.59 9.69
CA ASP A 40 7.45 12.83 8.95
C ASP A 40 6.78 12.79 7.56
N GLY A 41 6.20 11.64 7.18
CA GLY A 41 5.56 11.44 5.89
C GLY A 41 6.54 11.18 4.75
N LYS A 42 7.78 10.77 5.04
CA LYS A 42 8.72 10.31 4.02
C LYS A 42 8.44 8.86 3.68
N ALA A 43 8.53 8.54 2.40
CA ALA A 43 8.39 7.17 1.92
C ALA A 43 9.60 6.34 2.35
N VAL A 44 9.34 5.23 3.02
CA VAL A 44 10.33 4.24 3.44
C VAL A 44 10.08 2.95 2.65
N GLN A 45 11.11 2.45 2.01
CA GLN A 45 11.05 1.20 1.26
C GLN A 45 11.24 0.01 2.21
N LEU A 46 10.29 -0.92 2.23
CA LEU A 46 10.30 -2.09 3.12
C LEU A 46 10.90 -3.34 2.49
N ARG A 47 10.92 -3.42 1.15
CA ARG A 47 11.46 -4.56 0.39
C ARG A 47 12.28 -4.06 -0.78
N LEU A 48 13.30 -4.81 -1.20
CA LEU A 48 14.09 -4.44 -2.36
C LEU A 48 13.25 -4.49 -3.64
N PRO A 49 13.55 -3.67 -4.67
CA PRO A 49 12.74 -3.65 -5.89
C PRO A 49 12.78 -4.98 -6.62
N SER A 50 13.89 -5.72 -6.50
CA SER A 50 14.07 -7.06 -7.05
C SER A 50 13.17 -8.11 -6.37
N GLU A 51 12.95 -7.99 -5.06
CA GLU A 51 12.06 -8.88 -4.30
C GLU A 51 10.59 -8.58 -4.66
N THR A 52 10.23 -7.30 -4.67
CA THR A 52 8.91 -6.83 -5.11
C THR A 52 8.57 -7.35 -6.49
N LYS A 53 9.49 -7.20 -7.46
CA LYS A 53 9.32 -7.72 -8.81
C LYS A 53 9.07 -9.23 -8.83
N LYS A 54 9.90 -10.01 -8.11
CA LYS A 54 9.71 -11.47 -8.01
C LYS A 54 8.36 -11.88 -7.41
N MET A 55 7.80 -11.10 -6.48
CA MET A 55 6.49 -11.38 -5.88
C MET A 55 5.37 -11.11 -6.88
N ILE A 56 5.43 -9.98 -7.59
CA ILE A 56 4.45 -9.59 -8.60
C ILE A 56 4.47 -10.56 -9.78
N ASP A 57 5.66 -10.90 -10.29
CA ASP A 57 5.82 -11.86 -11.39
C ASP A 57 5.23 -13.23 -11.01
N ARG A 58 5.48 -13.71 -9.77
CA ARG A 58 4.89 -14.96 -9.25
C ARG A 58 3.37 -14.90 -9.15
N PHE A 59 2.81 -13.76 -8.76
CA PHE A 59 1.36 -13.58 -8.70
C PHE A 59 0.74 -13.66 -10.10
N PHE A 60 1.29 -12.96 -11.10
CA PHE A 60 0.75 -13.03 -12.45
C PHE A 60 0.95 -14.40 -13.09
N ALA A 61 2.09 -15.06 -12.84
CA ALA A 61 2.31 -16.43 -13.29
C ALA A 61 1.28 -17.42 -12.71
N SER A 62 0.85 -17.26 -11.45
CA SER A 62 -0.16 -18.14 -10.85
C SER A 62 -1.59 -17.83 -11.31
N GLN A 63 -1.87 -16.60 -11.75
CA GLN A 63 -3.20 -16.20 -12.24
C GLN A 63 -3.40 -16.48 -13.74
N TYR A 64 -2.34 -16.39 -14.55
CA TYR A 64 -2.42 -16.45 -16.01
C TYR A 64 -1.53 -17.51 -16.65
N GLY A 65 -0.73 -18.23 -15.87
CA GLY A 65 0.07 -19.35 -16.34
C GLY A 65 -0.81 -20.56 -16.61
N ARG A 66 -1.21 -20.71 -17.88
CA ARG A 66 -1.49 -22.01 -18.51
C ARG A 66 -0.21 -22.57 -19.08
#